data_AF-A0A2A4QQ91-F1
#
_entry.id   AF-A0A2A4QQ91-F1
#
_cell.length_a   1.000
_cell.length_b   1.000
_cell.length_c   1.000
_cell.angle_alpha   90.00
_cell.angle_beta   90.00
_cell.angle_gamma   90.00
#
_symmetry.space_group_name_H-M   'P 1'
#
loop_
_entity.id
_entity.type
_entity.pdbx_description
1 polymer ?
#
loop_
_entity_poly.entity_id
_entity_poly.type
_entity_poly.pdbx_seq_one_letter_code
_entity_poly.pdbx_strand_id
1 'polypeptide(L)'
;CHGKPCPPQPLDVAARKAELVAVQARDHTDSRQTWDKVWISRDDKIFPLTNMQRAWPKTANILERPHVPFTAWQTWDEIIT
;
A
#
# COMPACT_ATOMS: atom_id res chain seq x y z
N CYS A 1 -18.73 7.85 8.87
CA CYS A 1 -18.56 8.20 7.44
C CYS A 1 -18.38 9.70 7.31
N HIS A 2 -17.76 10.23 6.25
CA HIS A 2 -17.45 11.67 6.17
C HIS A 2 -18.68 12.54 6.47
N GLY A 3 -18.59 13.35 7.53
CA GLY A 3 -19.66 14.24 8.02
C GLY A 3 -20.84 13.59 8.74
N LYS A 4 -20.84 12.27 8.99
CA LYS A 4 -21.94 11.56 9.64
C LYS A 4 -21.47 10.71 10.83
N PRO A 5 -22.22 10.67 11.95
CA PRO A 5 -21.98 9.73 13.04
C PRO A 5 -21.91 8.32 12.47
N CYS A 6 -20.80 7.64 12.69
CA CYS A 6 -20.68 6.23 12.38
C CYS A 6 -21.04 5.48 13.66
N PRO A 7 -22.14 4.70 13.69
CA PRO A 7 -22.42 3.88 14.85
C PRO A 7 -21.24 2.90 15.06
N PRO A 8 -20.84 2.65 16.32
CA PRO A 8 -19.80 1.66 16.61
C PRO A 8 -20.25 0.31 16.08
N GLN A 9 -19.47 -0.26 15.17
CA GLN A 9 -19.67 -1.61 14.69
C GLN A 9 -18.85 -2.54 15.58
N PRO A 10 -19.48 -3.49 16.29
CA PRO A 10 -18.73 -4.45 17.11
C PRO A 10 -17.82 -5.28 16.19
N LEU A 11 -16.52 -5.27 16.49
CA LEU A 11 -15.53 -6.04 15.76
C LEU A 11 -15.38 -7.41 16.43
N ASP A 12 -15.74 -8.47 15.72
CA ASP A 12 -15.37 -9.82 16.14
C ASP A 12 -13.89 -10.06 15.85
N VAL A 13 -13.06 -9.85 16.88
CA VAL A 13 -11.62 -10.01 16.80
C VAL A 13 -11.23 -11.47 16.50
N ALA A 14 -11.98 -12.45 17.00
CA ALA A 14 -11.70 -13.87 16.77
C ALA A 14 -11.95 -14.25 15.31
N ALA A 15 -13.08 -13.81 14.75
CA ALA A 15 -13.38 -14.01 13.33
C ALA A 15 -12.35 -13.31 12.42
N ARG A 16 -11.97 -12.07 12.72
CA ARG A 16 -10.94 -11.34 11.95
C ARG A 16 -9.57 -11.99 12.02
N LYS A 17 -9.19 -12.55 13.18
CA LYS A 17 -7.95 -13.32 13.32
C LYS A 17 -8.01 -14.59 12.47
N ALA A 18 -9.11 -15.34 12.50
CA ALA A 18 -9.27 -16.54 11.70
C ALA A 18 -9.16 -16.25 10.19
N GLU A 19 -9.78 -15.15 9.75
CA GLU A 19 -9.67 -14.65 8.37
C GLU A 19 -8.22 -14.29 8.00
N LEU A 20 -7.51 -13.57 8.86
CA LEU A 20 -6.11 -13.22 8.62
C LEU A 20 -5.22 -14.46 8.47
N VAL A 21 -5.41 -15.46 9.35
CA VAL A 21 -4.68 -16.74 9.27
C VAL A 21 -5.00 -17.47 7.96
N ALA A 22 -6.27 -17.49 7.55
CA ALA A 22 -6.67 -18.11 6.28
C ALA A 22 -6.07 -17.39 5.06
N VAL A 23 -5.93 -16.06 5.10
CA VAL A 23 -5.25 -15.28 4.05
C VAL A 23 -3.75 -15.60 4.02
N GLN A 24 -3.09 -15.66 5.17
CA GLN A 24 -1.66 -15.98 5.28
C GLN A 24 -1.33 -17.40 4.79
N ALA A 25 -2.27 -18.34 4.94
CA ALA A 25 -2.10 -19.72 4.51
C ALA A 25 -2.34 -19.95 3.00
N ARG A 26 -2.72 -18.91 2.24
CA ARG A 26 -2.93 -19.03 0.79
C ARG A 26 -1.59 -19.30 0.10
N ASP A 27 -1.65 -20.10 -0.96
CA ASP A 27 -0.50 -20.28 -1.83
C ASP A 27 -0.24 -19.00 -2.64
N HIS A 28 0.98 -18.49 -2.51
CA HIS A 28 1.46 -17.30 -3.19
C HIS A 28 2.63 -17.62 -4.14
N THR A 29 2.94 -18.90 -4.36
CA THR A 29 4.12 -19.36 -5.11
C THR A 29 4.14 -18.81 -6.55
N ASP A 30 3.00 -18.80 -7.23
CA ASP A 30 2.86 -18.25 -8.59
C ASP A 30 2.48 -16.77 -8.64
N SER A 31 2.43 -16.08 -7.50
CA SER A 31 2.01 -14.66 -7.42
C SER A 31 3.15 -13.66 -7.65
N ARG A 32 4.26 -14.09 -8.26
CA ARG A 32 5.46 -13.27 -8.40
C ARG A 32 5.23 -12.15 -9.42
N GLN A 33 4.68 -11.04 -8.96
CA GLN A 33 4.47 -9.84 -9.75
C GLN A 33 5.80 -9.10 -9.93
N THR A 34 6.15 -8.84 -11.18
CA THR A 34 7.23 -7.93 -11.54
C THR A 34 6.64 -6.60 -11.95
N TRP A 35 7.23 -5.51 -11.44
CA TRP A 35 6.83 -4.15 -11.77
C TRP A 35 7.95 -3.51 -12.57
N ASP A 36 7.60 -2.86 -13.68
CA ASP A 36 8.56 -2.08 -14.47
C ASP A 36 8.99 -0.82 -13.71
N LYS A 37 8.09 -0.29 -12.88
CA LYS A 37 8.31 0.93 -12.11
C LYS A 37 7.63 0.89 -10.76
N VAL A 38 8.29 1.43 -9.76
CA VAL A 38 7.77 1.57 -8.39
C VAL A 38 8.01 3.00 -7.94
N TRP A 39 6.97 3.65 -7.42
CA TRP A 39 7.03 4.98 -6.80
C TRP A 39 6.82 4.83 -5.30
N ILE A 40 7.70 5.41 -4.49
CA ILE A 40 7.63 5.37 -3.03
C ILE A 40 7.66 6.79 -2.50
N SER A 41 6.61 7.20 -1.80
CA SER A 41 6.57 8.46 -1.05
C SER A 41 7.36 8.32 0.26
N ARG A 42 8.39 9.14 0.48
CA ARG A 42 9.19 9.12 1.72
C ARG A 42 8.37 9.51 2.94
N ASP A 43 7.53 10.54 2.81
CA ASP A 43 6.77 11.12 3.93
C ASP A 43 5.41 10.43 4.13
N ASP A 44 5.27 9.22 3.60
CA ASP A 44 4.09 8.38 3.77
C ASP A 44 3.98 7.90 5.22
N LYS A 45 2.88 8.29 5.87
CA LYS A 45 2.56 7.92 7.25
C LYS A 45 1.72 6.64 7.36
N ILE A 46 1.22 6.13 6.23
CA ILE A 46 0.44 4.90 6.13
C ILE A 46 1.37 3.73 5.79
N PHE A 47 2.24 3.93 4.79
CA PHE A 47 3.23 2.94 4.36
C PHE A 47 4.66 3.46 4.55
N PRO A 48 5.31 3.15 5.69
CA PRO A 48 6.65 3.63 5.98
C PRO A 48 7.67 3.24 4.91
N LEU A 49 8.59 4.17 4.59
CA LEU A 49 9.64 3.98 3.57
C LEU A 49 10.39 2.65 3.73
N THR A 50 10.78 2.27 4.95
CA THR A 50 11.52 1.05 5.22
C THR A 50 10.76 -0.22 4.83
N ASN A 51 9.43 -0.22 5.02
CA ASN A 51 8.58 -1.34 4.64
C ASN A 51 8.44 -1.43 3.12
N MET A 52 8.28 -0.28 2.45
CA MET A 52 8.19 -0.22 1.00
C MET A 52 9.51 -0.66 0.35
N GLN A 53 10.66 -0.19 0.83
CA GLN A 53 11.96 -0.63 0.32
C GLN A 53 12.20 -2.14 0.51
N ARG A 54 11.70 -2.72 1.60
CA ARG A 54 11.77 -4.17 1.81
C ARG A 54 10.90 -4.94 0.82
N ALA A 55 9.71 -4.44 0.52
CA ALA A 55 8.78 -5.07 -0.42
C ALA A 55 9.24 -4.92 -1.88
N TRP A 56 9.88 -3.81 -2.22
CA TRP A 56 10.42 -3.51 -3.55
C TRP A 56 11.92 -3.21 -3.48
N PRO A 57 12.78 -4.24 -3.34
CA PRO A 57 14.23 -4.05 -3.17
C PRO A 57 14.97 -3.66 -4.46
N LYS A 58 14.29 -3.69 -5.62
CA LYS A 58 14.82 -3.20 -6.91
C LYS A 58 14.51 -1.71 -7.08
N THR A 59 15.07 -1.09 -8.12
CA THR A 59 15.02 0.34 -8.44
C THR A 59 13.62 0.97 -8.22
N ALA A 60 13.43 1.57 -7.06
CA ALA A 60 12.23 2.32 -6.72
C ALA A 60 12.54 3.82 -6.78
N ASN A 61 11.64 4.58 -7.36
CA ASN A 61 11.74 6.03 -7.44
C ASN A 61 11.18 6.62 -6.14
N ILE A 62 12.04 7.22 -5.34
CA ILE A 62 11.66 7.81 -4.05
C ILE A 62 11.27 9.27 -4.26
N LEU A 63 10.10 9.66 -3.75
CA LEU A 63 9.54 11.01 -3.82
C LEU A 63 9.49 11.62 -2.43
N GLU A 64 9.98 12.84 -2.27
CA GLU A 64 9.86 13.62 -1.02
C GLU A 64 8.45 14.24 -0.92
N ARG A 65 7.45 13.38 -0.70
CA ARG A 65 6.01 13.69 -0.72
C ARG A 65 5.23 12.80 0.27
N PRO A 66 4.00 13.19 0.67
CA PRO A 66 3.12 12.36 1.48
C PRO A 66 2.49 11.20 0.67
N HIS A 67 1.63 10.39 1.33
CA HIS A 67 0.96 9.22 0.75
C HIS A 67 0.23 9.48 -0.59
N VAL A 68 -0.24 10.70 -0.82
CA VAL A 68 -0.98 11.10 -2.03
C VAL A 68 -0.12 12.05 -2.87
N PRO A 69 0.87 11.54 -3.64
CA PRO A 69 1.83 12.37 -4.36
C PRO A 69 1.33 12.84 -5.74
N PHE A 70 0.09 12.57 -6.13
CA PHE A 70 -0.39 12.76 -7.52
C PHE A 70 -0.25 14.19 -8.05
N THR A 71 -0.17 15.21 -7.18
CA THR A 71 0.11 16.60 -7.57
C THR A 71 1.56 16.82 -8.03
N ALA A 72 2.42 15.81 -7.95
CA ALA A 72 3.80 15.88 -8.42
C ALA A 72 3.93 15.82 -9.95
N TRP A 73 2.87 15.39 -10.63
CA TRP A 73 2.83 15.20 -12.08
C TRP A 73 1.62 15.90 -12.68
N GLN A 74 1.71 16.22 -13.96
CA GLN A 74 0.60 16.82 -14.71
C GLN A 74 -0.02 15.81 -15.69
N THR A 75 0.75 14.80 -16.08
CA THR A 75 0.36 13.80 -17.07
C THR A 75 0.64 12.38 -16.57
N TRP A 76 -0.06 11.41 -17.15
CA TRP A 76 0.17 10.00 -16.86
C TRP A 76 1.52 9.50 -17.38
N ASP A 77 2.02 10.07 -18.48
CA ASP A 77 3.30 9.68 -19.07
C ASP A 77 4.46 9.87 -18.11
N GLU A 78 4.44 10.93 -17.28
CA GLU A 78 5.44 11.15 -16.23
C GLU A 78 5.46 10.04 -15.16
N ILE A 79 4.33 9.33 -14.98
CA ILE A 79 4.17 8.26 -14.01
C ILE A 79 4.59 6.93 -14.63
N ILE A 80 4.16 6.63 -15.86
CA ILE A 80 4.32 5.31 -16.49
C ILE A 80 5.59 5.15 -17.33
N THR A 81 6.18 6.24 -17.82
CA THR A 81 7.39 6.25 -18.67
C THR A 81 8.61 6.51 -17.83
#